data_AF-A0A9X2DYG1-F1
#
_entry.id   AF-A0A9X2DYG1-F1
#
_cell.length_a   1.000
_cell.length_b   1.000
_cell.length_c   1.000
_cell.angle_alpha   90.00
_cell.angle_beta   90.00
_cell.angle_gamma   90.00
#
_symmetry.space_group_name_H-M   'P 1'
#
loop_
_entity.id
_entity.type
_entity.pdbx_description
1 polymer ?
#
loop_
_entity_poly.entity_id
_entity_poly.type
_entity_poly.pdbx_seq_one_letter_code
_entity_poly.pdbx_strand_id
1 'polypeptide(L)'
;MIVVVAPGQGSQTPGFLAPWLAVPSVAEQVAAHSEAVGIDLAAHGTESDADTIRDTAVAQPLIVSAGLVSLAALLEGGGRDRIAGIAGHSVGEITAAAGAGVLSESDALVFVRERARAMASAAAVVVGGLETELVQARQERLLVAAEDGAHGGGPRG
;
A
#
# COMPACT_ATOMS: atom_id res chain seq x y z
N MET A 1 -17.39 -16.42 17.08
CA MET A 1 -16.19 -15.59 17.23
C MET A 1 -15.38 -15.71 15.95
N ILE A 2 -15.07 -14.59 15.29
CA ILE A 2 -14.29 -14.54 14.04
C ILE A 2 -13.08 -13.63 14.21
N VAL A 3 -12.00 -13.89 13.46
CA VAL A 3 -10.85 -13.00 13.33
C VAL A 3 -10.80 -12.51 11.89
N VAL A 4 -10.67 -11.21 11.70
CA VAL A 4 -10.58 -10.58 10.36
C VAL A 4 -9.10 -10.38 10.03
N VAL A 5 -8.68 -10.79 8.83
CA VAL A 5 -7.31 -10.58 8.35
C VAL A 5 -7.38 -9.85 7.01
N ALA A 6 -6.85 -8.62 6.97
CA ALA A 6 -6.81 -7.79 5.77
C ALA A 6 -5.51 -8.05 4.99
N PRO A 7 -5.59 -8.50 3.72
CA PRO A 7 -4.40 -8.81 2.93
C PRO A 7 -3.64 -7.55 2.51
N GLY A 8 -2.37 -7.74 2.12
CA GLY A 8 -1.54 -6.68 1.57
C GLY A 8 -1.58 -6.62 0.04
N GLN A 9 -0.70 -5.79 -0.53
CA GLN A 9 -0.51 -5.69 -1.97
C GLN A 9 -0.13 -7.04 -2.60
N GLY A 10 -0.73 -7.35 -3.75
CA GLY A 10 -0.60 -8.63 -4.46
C GLY A 10 -1.84 -9.52 -4.36
N SER A 11 -2.82 -9.18 -3.51
CA SER A 11 -4.09 -9.91 -3.40
C SER A 11 -5.14 -9.52 -4.45
N GLN A 12 -4.98 -8.36 -5.08
CA GLN A 12 -5.89 -7.85 -6.10
C GLN A 12 -5.75 -8.61 -7.42
N THR A 13 -6.87 -8.92 -8.05
CA THR A 13 -6.94 -9.56 -9.38
C THR A 13 -7.85 -8.76 -10.30
N PRO A 14 -7.64 -8.73 -11.62
CA PRO A 14 -8.53 -8.00 -12.53
C PRO A 14 -10.01 -8.37 -12.34
N GLY A 15 -10.89 -7.37 -12.31
CA GLY A 15 -12.33 -7.57 -12.20
C GLY A 15 -12.86 -7.93 -10.80
N PHE A 16 -12.03 -7.97 -9.75
CA PHE A 16 -12.44 -8.50 -8.45
C PHE A 16 -13.55 -7.68 -7.75
N LEU A 17 -13.71 -6.39 -8.07
CA LEU A 17 -14.79 -5.57 -7.51
C LEU A 17 -16.10 -5.66 -8.30
N ALA A 18 -16.13 -6.26 -9.49
CA ALA A 18 -17.34 -6.35 -10.31
C ALA A 18 -18.58 -6.93 -9.57
N PRO A 19 -18.50 -8.06 -8.85
CA PRO A 19 -19.67 -8.57 -8.11
C PRO A 19 -20.08 -7.68 -6.94
N TRP A 20 -19.13 -6.92 -6.36
CA TRP A 20 -19.40 -6.00 -5.26
C TRP A 20 -20.13 -4.74 -5.72
N LEU A 21 -19.78 -4.21 -6.90
CA LEU A 21 -20.44 -3.03 -7.48
C LEU A 21 -21.87 -3.30 -7.95
N ALA A 22 -22.30 -4.57 -8.01
CA ALA A 22 -23.71 -4.90 -8.22
C ALA A 22 -24.60 -4.55 -7.01
N VAL A 23 -24.00 -4.33 -5.83
CA VAL A 23 -24.69 -3.88 -4.62
C VAL A 23 -24.69 -2.34 -4.59
N PRO A 24 -25.84 -1.66 -4.67
CA PRO A 24 -25.89 -0.19 -4.81
C PRO A 24 -25.16 0.58 -3.70
N SER A 25 -25.30 0.16 -2.43
CA SER A 25 -24.62 0.80 -1.30
C SER A 25 -23.09 0.68 -1.41
N VAL A 26 -22.59 -0.45 -1.90
CA VAL A 26 -21.16 -0.65 -2.12
C VAL A 26 -20.66 0.20 -3.29
N ALA A 27 -21.44 0.30 -4.37
CA ALA A 27 -21.10 1.17 -5.49
C ALA A 27 -21.01 2.65 -5.07
N GLU A 28 -21.95 3.12 -4.25
CA GLU A 28 -21.93 4.48 -3.68
C GLU A 28 -20.70 4.70 -2.77
N GLN A 29 -20.37 3.73 -1.91
CA GLN A 29 -19.18 3.80 -1.07
C GLN A 29 -17.88 3.83 -1.89
N VAL A 30 -17.75 2.97 -2.90
CA VAL A 30 -16.55 2.95 -3.77
C VAL A 30 -16.43 4.25 -4.57
N ALA A 31 -17.54 4.87 -4.98
CA ALA A 31 -17.52 6.18 -5.61
C ALA A 31 -17.00 7.26 -4.65
N ALA A 32 -17.50 7.30 -3.41
CA ALA A 32 -17.00 8.22 -2.38
C ALA A 32 -15.51 7.96 -2.05
N HIS A 33 -15.08 6.70 -2.00
CA HIS A 33 -13.68 6.34 -1.84
C HIS A 33 -12.84 6.85 -2.99
N SER A 34 -13.32 6.73 -4.24
CA SER A 34 -12.64 7.22 -5.45
C SER A 34 -12.37 8.72 -5.39
N GLU A 35 -13.37 9.50 -4.97
CA GLU A 35 -13.22 10.94 -4.73
C GLU A 35 -12.17 11.21 -3.64
N ALA A 36 -12.23 10.48 -2.53
CA ALA A 36 -11.30 10.65 -1.43
C ALA A 36 -9.85 10.32 -1.84
N VAL A 37 -9.61 9.26 -2.60
CA VAL A 37 -8.25 8.86 -3.00
C VAL A 37 -7.77 9.56 -4.28
N GLY A 38 -8.68 10.15 -5.05
CA GLY A 38 -8.40 10.86 -6.29
C GLY A 38 -8.06 9.97 -7.49
N ILE A 39 -8.53 8.72 -7.50
CA ILE A 39 -8.44 7.77 -8.64
C ILE A 39 -9.76 7.02 -8.78
N ASP A 40 -10.08 6.54 -9.98
CA ASP A 40 -11.32 5.79 -10.23
C ASP A 40 -11.17 4.33 -9.77
N LEU A 41 -11.58 4.06 -8.53
CA LEU A 41 -11.48 2.74 -7.93
C LEU A 41 -12.47 1.75 -8.54
N ALA A 42 -13.60 2.23 -9.08
CA ALA A 42 -14.55 1.38 -9.78
C ALA A 42 -13.89 0.84 -11.04
N ALA A 43 -13.36 1.71 -11.91
CA ALA A 43 -12.66 1.33 -13.13
C ALA A 43 -11.42 0.46 -12.83
N HIS A 44 -10.64 0.78 -11.81
CA HIS A 44 -9.49 -0.04 -11.41
C HIS A 44 -9.88 -1.41 -10.86
N GLY A 45 -11.03 -1.52 -10.21
CA GLY A 45 -11.54 -2.79 -9.69
C GLY A 45 -12.26 -3.67 -10.72
N THR A 46 -12.63 -3.14 -11.89
CA THR A 46 -13.43 -3.84 -12.91
C THR A 46 -12.72 -4.01 -14.25
N GLU A 47 -12.11 -2.94 -14.77
CA GLU A 47 -11.68 -2.85 -16.17
C GLU A 47 -10.16 -2.88 -16.33
N SER A 48 -9.42 -2.35 -15.34
CA SER A 48 -7.96 -2.26 -15.42
C SER A 48 -7.29 -3.63 -15.47
N ASP A 49 -6.19 -3.70 -16.22
CA ASP A 49 -5.39 -4.91 -16.35
C ASP A 49 -4.55 -5.22 -15.10
N ALA A 50 -3.93 -6.40 -15.11
CA ALA A 50 -3.15 -6.88 -13.98
C ALA A 50 -1.92 -6.02 -13.67
N ASP A 51 -1.33 -5.34 -14.66
CA ASP A 51 -0.13 -4.53 -14.47
C ASP A 51 -0.50 -3.16 -13.89
N THR A 52 -1.58 -2.55 -14.38
CA THR A 52 -2.14 -1.31 -13.85
C THR A 52 -2.48 -1.45 -12.37
N ILE A 53 -3.20 -2.53 -12.00
CA ILE A 53 -3.57 -2.74 -10.59
C ILE A 53 -2.41 -3.24 -9.73
N ARG A 54 -1.24 -3.53 -10.29
CA ARG A 54 0.00 -3.80 -9.55
C ARG A 54 0.81 -2.53 -9.24
N ASP A 55 0.60 -1.45 -10.01
CA ASP A 55 1.20 -0.15 -9.71
C ASP A 55 0.84 0.25 -8.28
N THR A 56 1.86 0.61 -7.49
CA THR A 56 1.69 0.90 -6.07
C THR A 56 0.72 2.05 -5.81
N ALA A 57 0.67 3.05 -6.70
CA ALA A 57 -0.24 4.19 -6.61
C ALA A 57 -1.71 3.79 -6.79
N VAL A 58 -1.98 2.68 -7.50
CA VAL A 58 -3.32 2.15 -7.76
C VAL A 58 -3.67 1.02 -6.77
N ALA A 59 -2.75 0.08 -6.59
CA ALA A 59 -2.95 -1.14 -5.82
C ALA A 59 -3.34 -0.85 -4.37
N GLN A 60 -2.65 0.09 -3.72
CA GLN A 60 -2.86 0.36 -2.30
C GLN A 60 -4.23 0.97 -2.02
N PRO A 61 -4.66 2.08 -2.65
CA PRO A 61 -6.01 2.60 -2.47
C PRO A 61 -7.11 1.59 -2.84
N LEU A 62 -6.90 0.81 -3.91
CA LEU A 62 -7.84 -0.20 -4.36
C LEU A 62 -8.07 -1.30 -3.32
N ILE A 63 -6.99 -1.82 -2.72
CA ILE A 63 -7.07 -2.88 -1.69
C ILE A 63 -7.68 -2.34 -0.40
N VAL A 64 -7.30 -1.14 0.03
CA VAL A 64 -7.86 -0.55 1.25
C VAL A 64 -9.35 -0.26 1.09
N SER A 65 -9.76 0.34 -0.03
CA SER A 65 -11.18 0.58 -0.33
C SER A 65 -11.97 -0.72 -0.35
N ALA A 66 -11.48 -1.76 -1.04
CA ALA A 66 -12.10 -3.08 -1.06
C ALA A 66 -12.23 -3.71 0.34
N GLY A 67 -11.18 -3.58 1.16
CA GLY A 67 -11.16 -4.04 2.54
C GLY A 67 -12.18 -3.30 3.41
N LEU A 68 -12.32 -1.97 3.24
CA LEU A 68 -13.26 -1.15 3.99
C LEU A 68 -14.71 -1.50 3.64
N VAL A 69 -15.07 -1.62 2.35
CA VAL A 69 -16.45 -2.00 1.96
C VAL A 69 -16.78 -3.44 2.37
N SER A 70 -15.81 -4.35 2.31
CA SER A 70 -15.99 -5.73 2.79
C SER A 70 -16.21 -5.78 4.30
N LEU A 71 -15.46 -4.96 5.04
CA LEU A 71 -15.61 -4.86 6.49
C LEU A 71 -16.93 -4.20 6.87
N ALA A 72 -17.35 -3.14 6.17
CA ALA A 72 -18.64 -2.51 6.38
C ALA A 72 -19.78 -3.52 6.22
N ALA A 73 -19.78 -4.28 5.13
CA ALA A 73 -20.75 -5.34 4.87
C ALA A 73 -20.74 -6.44 5.97
N LEU A 74 -19.56 -6.79 6.51
CA LEU A 74 -19.44 -7.74 7.61
C LEU A 74 -20.03 -7.20 8.94
N LEU A 75 -19.93 -5.89 9.16
CA LEU A 75 -20.38 -5.22 10.38
C LEU A 75 -21.89 -4.93 10.38
N GLU A 76 -22.54 -4.97 9.22
CA GLU A 76 -24.00 -4.86 9.11
C GLU A 76 -24.71 -5.89 10.01
N GLY A 77 -25.84 -5.50 10.60
CA GLY A 77 -26.67 -6.40 11.42
C GLY A 77 -26.05 -6.86 12.74
N GLY A 78 -25.05 -6.15 13.28
CA GLY A 78 -24.45 -6.46 14.59
C GLY A 78 -23.22 -7.37 14.53
N GLY A 79 -22.55 -7.46 13.37
CA GLY A 79 -21.36 -8.28 13.20
C GLY A 79 -20.17 -7.90 14.09
N ARG A 80 -20.15 -6.67 14.63
CA ARG A 80 -19.06 -6.14 15.47
C ARG A 80 -18.79 -7.01 16.71
N ASP A 81 -19.82 -7.43 17.43
CA ASP A 81 -19.68 -8.23 18.66
C ASP A 81 -19.12 -9.64 18.39
N ARG A 82 -19.09 -10.06 17.12
CA ARG A 82 -18.57 -11.38 16.72
C ARG A 82 -17.08 -11.33 16.41
N ILE A 83 -16.50 -10.16 16.18
CA ILE A 83 -15.08 -9.96 15.85
C ILE A 83 -14.25 -9.98 17.14
N ALA A 84 -13.39 -10.98 17.27
CA ALA A 84 -12.47 -11.09 18.40
C ALA A 84 -11.09 -10.49 18.13
N GLY A 85 -10.77 -10.22 16.87
CA GLY A 85 -9.50 -9.66 16.49
C GLY A 85 -9.50 -9.23 15.04
N ILE A 86 -8.68 -8.24 14.74
CA ILE A 86 -8.42 -7.78 13.38
C ILE A 86 -6.92 -7.56 13.22
N ALA A 87 -6.37 -8.00 12.10
CA ALA A 87 -4.98 -7.82 11.73
C ALA A 87 -4.88 -7.50 10.24
N GLY A 88 -3.77 -6.89 9.82
CA GLY A 88 -3.51 -6.62 8.43
C GLY A 88 -2.05 -6.91 8.08
N HIS A 89 -1.79 -7.21 6.81
CA HIS A 89 -0.44 -7.38 6.31
C HIS A 89 -0.04 -6.17 5.47
N SER A 90 1.00 -5.43 5.87
CA SER A 90 1.50 -4.24 5.15
C SER A 90 0.37 -3.24 4.91
N VAL A 91 0.01 -2.92 3.65
CA VAL A 91 -1.09 -1.98 3.36
C VAL A 91 -2.44 -2.42 3.97
N GLY A 92 -2.65 -3.72 4.19
CA GLY A 92 -3.84 -4.24 4.86
C GLY A 92 -3.96 -3.79 6.32
N GLU A 93 -2.87 -3.38 6.98
CA GLU A 93 -2.93 -2.79 8.33
C GLU A 93 -3.78 -1.53 8.38
N ILE A 94 -3.93 -0.80 7.26
CA ILE A 94 -4.75 0.41 7.19
C ILE A 94 -6.24 0.05 7.32
N THR A 95 -6.70 -0.98 6.61
CA THR A 95 -8.06 -1.53 6.78
C THR A 95 -8.26 -2.07 8.20
N ALA A 96 -7.26 -2.75 8.76
CA ALA A 96 -7.32 -3.26 10.12
C ALA A 96 -7.42 -2.15 11.17
N ALA A 97 -6.65 -1.07 11.01
CA ALA A 97 -6.67 0.10 11.89
C ALA A 97 -8.03 0.81 11.83
N ALA A 98 -8.63 0.95 10.64
CA ALA A 98 -9.98 1.47 10.49
C ALA A 98 -11.03 0.57 11.17
N GLY A 99 -10.94 -0.74 10.97
CA GLY A 99 -11.85 -1.70 11.60
C GLY A 99 -11.77 -1.74 13.12
N ALA A 100 -10.57 -1.57 13.66
CA ALA A 100 -10.33 -1.43 15.09
C ALA A 100 -10.78 -0.08 15.66
N GLY A 101 -11.13 0.90 14.80
CA GLY A 101 -11.52 2.26 15.21
C GLY A 101 -10.35 3.17 15.57
N VAL A 102 -9.12 2.80 15.20
CA VAL A 102 -7.92 3.64 15.37
C VAL A 102 -7.89 4.77 14.35
N LEU A 103 -8.32 4.48 13.12
CA LEU A 103 -8.52 5.46 12.07
C LEU A 103 -10.01 5.57 11.75
N SER A 104 -10.47 6.78 11.42
CA SER A 104 -11.74 6.90 10.70
C SER A 104 -11.57 6.34 9.27
N GLU A 105 -12.68 6.00 8.62
CA GLU A 105 -12.67 5.56 7.22
C GLU A 105 -12.04 6.63 6.31
N SER A 106 -12.38 7.90 6.53
CA SER A 106 -11.82 9.04 5.79
C SER A 106 -10.31 9.18 6.01
N ASP A 107 -9.84 9.07 7.26
CA ASP A 107 -8.40 9.13 7.57
C ASP A 107 -7.64 7.97 6.93
N ALA A 108 -8.22 6.77 6.92
CA ALA A 108 -7.64 5.60 6.27
C ALA A 108 -7.47 5.81 4.75
N LEU A 109 -8.48 6.39 4.09
CA LEU A 109 -8.44 6.71 2.66
C LEU A 109 -7.42 7.81 2.33
N VAL A 110 -7.37 8.87 3.14
CA VAL A 110 -6.36 9.93 3.02
C VAL A 110 -4.96 9.36 3.22
N PHE A 111 -4.76 8.55 4.25
CA PHE A 111 -3.48 7.96 4.57
C PHE A 111 -2.99 7.02 3.48
N VAL A 112 -3.83 6.10 2.97
CA VAL A 112 -3.41 5.18 1.91
C VAL A 112 -3.08 5.91 0.62
N ARG A 113 -3.81 6.98 0.28
CA ARG A 113 -3.50 7.82 -0.89
C ARG A 113 -2.10 8.42 -0.79
N GLU A 114 -1.78 9.07 0.33
CA GLU A 114 -0.46 9.69 0.51
C GLU A 114 0.66 8.63 0.56
N ARG A 115 0.43 7.52 1.26
CA ARG A 115 1.37 6.39 1.32
C ARG A 115 1.66 5.83 -0.07
N ALA A 116 0.62 5.56 -0.86
CA ALA A 116 0.74 4.98 -2.19
C ALA A 116 1.53 5.88 -3.13
N ARG A 117 1.22 7.19 -3.14
CA ARG A 117 1.94 8.20 -3.93
C ARG A 117 3.40 8.33 -3.52
N ALA A 118 3.67 8.42 -2.22
CA ALA A 118 5.03 8.54 -1.71
C ALA A 118 5.88 7.30 -2.05
N MET A 119 5.31 6.10 -1.89
CA MET A 119 6.00 4.84 -2.22
C MET A 119 6.25 4.70 -3.72
N ALA A 120 5.26 5.00 -4.56
CA ALA A 120 5.43 4.97 -6.01
C ALA A 120 6.49 5.97 -6.48
N SER A 121 6.49 7.19 -5.93
CA SER A 121 7.50 8.21 -6.21
C SER A 121 8.90 7.76 -5.80
N ALA A 122 9.05 7.19 -4.60
CA ALA A 122 10.33 6.66 -4.13
C ALA A 122 10.83 5.52 -5.02
N ALA A 123 9.96 4.60 -5.44
CA ALA A 123 10.33 3.50 -6.33
C ALA A 123 10.79 4.00 -7.70
N ALA A 124 10.14 5.01 -8.26
CA ALA A 124 10.55 5.62 -9.53
C ALA A 124 11.95 6.26 -9.44
N VAL A 125 12.30 6.85 -8.29
CA VAL A 125 13.64 7.41 -8.04
C VAL A 125 14.71 6.32 -8.00
N VAL A 126 14.44 5.17 -7.37
CA VAL A 126 15.36 4.03 -7.33
C VAL A 126 15.65 3.51 -8.74
N VAL A 127 14.61 3.31 -9.55
CA VAL A 127 14.74 2.85 -10.95
C VAL A 127 15.43 3.91 -11.83
N GLY A 128 15.23 5.20 -11.51
CA GLY A 128 15.83 6.35 -12.20
C GLY A 128 17.31 6.57 -11.93
N GLY A 129 17.98 5.72 -11.13
CA GLY A 129 19.44 5.71 -11.00
C GLY A 129 20.00 6.28 -9.70
N LEU A 130 19.17 6.71 -8.75
CA LEU A 130 19.67 7.22 -7.45
C LEU A 130 20.29 6.11 -6.59
N GLU A 131 19.85 4.86 -6.74
CA GLU A 131 20.58 3.71 -6.18
C GLU A 131 21.92 3.47 -6.89
N THR A 132 21.97 3.60 -8.22
CA THR A 132 23.23 3.47 -8.98
C THR A 132 24.23 4.53 -8.54
N GLU A 133 23.81 5.79 -8.38
CA GLU A 133 24.66 6.89 -7.91
C GLU A 133 25.08 6.72 -6.44
N LEU A 134 24.20 6.27 -5.55
CA LEU A 134 24.55 5.99 -4.15
C LEU A 134 25.49 4.79 -4.01
N VAL A 135 25.31 3.75 -4.82
CA VAL A 135 26.19 2.58 -4.88
C VAL A 135 27.55 2.97 -5.47
N GLN A 136 27.58 3.74 -6.57
CA GLN A 136 28.80 4.27 -7.17
C GLN A 136 29.55 5.17 -6.19
N ALA A 137 28.88 6.15 -5.57
CA ALA A 137 29.49 7.04 -4.59
C ALA A 137 29.98 6.29 -3.34
N ARG A 138 29.30 5.19 -2.95
CA ARG A 138 29.78 4.31 -1.87
C ARG A 138 31.00 3.50 -2.30
N GLN A 139 31.06 3.02 -3.54
CA GLN A 139 32.22 2.33 -4.10
C GLN A 139 33.42 3.27 -4.23
N GLU A 140 33.25 4.48 -4.75
CA GLU A 140 34.30 5.50 -4.86
C GLU A 140 34.88 5.87 -3.49
N ARG A 141 34.02 6.09 -2.49
CA ARG A 141 34.49 6.35 -1.11
C ARG A 141 35.23 5.17 -0.48
N LEU A 142 34.86 3.93 -0.82
CA LEU A 142 35.56 2.73 -0.37
C LEU A 142 36.90 2.56 -1.08
N LEU A 143 37.01 2.95 -2.36
CA LEU A 143 38.26 2.93 -3.13
C LEU A 143 39.25 3.98 -2.61
N VAL A 144 38.80 5.22 -2.37
CA VAL A 144 39.64 6.28 -1.77
C VAL A 144 40.13 5.88 -0.38
N ALA A 145 39.27 5.29 0.46
CA ALA A 145 39.67 4.79 1.77
C ALA A 145 40.68 3.62 1.70
N ALA A 146 40.62 2.80 0.64
CA ALA A 146 41.59 1.73 0.40
C ALA A 146 42.94 2.25 -0.12
N GLU A 147 42.94 3.32 -0.92
CA GLU A 147 44.14 3.99 -1.41
C GLU A 147 44.86 4.78 -0.28
N ASP A 148 44.11 5.51 0.55
CA ASP A 148 44.65 6.22 1.71
C ASP A 148 45.19 5.25 2.78
N GLY A 149 44.56 4.08 2.94
CA GLY A 149 45.02 3.02 3.82
C GLY A 149 46.30 2.32 3.35
N ALA A 150 46.62 2.37 2.05
CA ALA A 150 47.82 1.76 1.48
C ALA A 150 49.08 2.64 1.63
N HIS A 151 48.95 3.90 2.07
CA HIS A 151 50.08 4.83 2.24
C HIS A 151 50.49 5.05 3.72
N GLY A 152 49.79 4.44 4.67
CA GLY A 152 50.07 4.53 6.11
C GLY A 152 51.03 3.47 6.68
N GLY A 153 51.61 2.61 5.84
CA GLY A 153 52.49 1.52 6.26
C GLY A 153 53.96 1.92 6.45
N GLY A 154 54.31 2.46 7.62
CA GLY A 154 55.69 2.53 8.12
C GLY A 154 55.90 3.62 9.17
N PRO A 155 56.63 3.35 10.28
CA PRO A 155 58.04 3.00 10.13
C PRO A 155 58.52 1.78 10.91
N ARG A 156 59.63 1.25 10.39
CA ARG A 156 60.59 0.35 11.05
C ARG A 156 61.38 1.13 12.10
N GLY A 157 61.78 0.46 13.18
CA GLY A 157 62.84 0.93 14.10
C GLY A 157 62.35 1.17 15.50
#